data_AF-A0A5B6VMV1-F1
#
_entry.id   AF-A0A5B6VMV1-F1
#
_cell.length_a   1.000
_cell.length_b   1.000
_cell.length_c   1.000
_cell.angle_alpha   90.00
_cell.angle_beta   90.00
_cell.angle_gamma   90.00
#
_symmetry.space_group_name_H-M   'P 1'
#
loop_
_entity.id
_entity.type
_entity.pdbx_description
1 polymer ?
#
loop_
_entity_poly.entity_id
_entity_poly.type
_entity_poly.pdbx_seq_one_letter_code
_entity_poly.pdbx_strand_id
1 'polypeptide(L)'
;MDFVSRLPLSPSKKNSVWVVVDRLTNSTHFLHVNTTYSLEKLAELYIAEVVCLHGVPSSIISDRDPSIAFHPQRNGQSERVIQVSENMMCFCMINFGINWERHVPLIALA
;
A
#
# COMPACT_ATOMS: atom_id res chain seq x y z
N MET A 1 3.88 1.25 -6.11
CA MET A 1 3.14 0.47 -5.09
C MET A 1 4.14 -0.29 -4.25
N ASP A 2 3.86 -0.47 -2.97
CA ASP A 2 4.77 -1.17 -2.05
C ASP A 2 4.04 -1.80 -0.85
N PHE A 3 4.71 -2.71 -0.14
CA PHE A 3 4.17 -3.42 1.01
C PHE A 3 4.87 -3.03 2.31
N VAL A 4 4.09 -2.50 3.24
CA VAL A 4 4.48 -2.43 4.66
C VAL A 4 4.14 -3.77 5.30
N SER A 5 5.18 -4.53 5.65
CA SER A 5 5.03 -5.93 6.11
C SER A 5 5.55 -6.14 7.53
N ARG A 6 5.35 -7.35 8.07
CA ARG A 6 5.73 -7.75 9.45
C ARG A 6 4.97 -6.99 10.54
N LEU A 7 3.70 -6.70 10.26
CA LEU A 7 2.83 -6.03 11.22
C LEU A 7 2.32 -7.02 12.26
N PRO A 8 1.98 -6.57 13.48
CA PRO A 8 1.23 -7.38 14.42
C PRO A 8 -0.02 -7.94 13.74
N LEU A 9 -0.31 -9.22 13.94
CA LEU A 9 -1.48 -9.84 13.33
C LEU A 9 -2.75 -9.16 13.88
N SER A 10 -3.56 -8.59 12.98
CA SER A 10 -4.82 -7.96 13.34
C SER A 10 -5.88 -9.01 13.72
N PRO A 11 -6.98 -8.61 14.39
CA PRO A 11 -8.10 -9.51 14.65
C PRO A 11 -8.71 -10.15 13.39
N SER A 12 -8.66 -9.45 12.24
CA SER A 12 -9.13 -9.98 10.94
C SER A 12 -8.05 -10.81 10.21
N LYS A 13 -6.94 -11.13 10.89
CA LYS A 13 -5.80 -11.91 10.41
C LYS A 13 -5.03 -11.23 9.26
N LYS A 14 -4.87 -9.91 9.32
CA LYS A 14 -3.99 -9.15 8.41
C LYS A 14 -2.67 -8.87 9.09
N ASN A 15 -1.59 -8.89 8.34
CA ASN A 15 -0.22 -8.66 8.87
C ASN A 15 0.63 -7.79 7.93
N SER A 16 0.01 -7.18 6.92
CA SER A 16 0.66 -6.29 5.98
C SER A 16 -0.35 -5.29 5.40
N VAL A 17 0.16 -4.13 5.00
CA VAL A 17 -0.58 -3.13 4.24
C VAL A 17 0.08 -2.97 2.88
N TRP A 18 -0.71 -3.07 1.82
CA TRP A 18 -0.27 -2.78 0.46
C TRP A 18 -0.66 -1.35 0.12
N VAL A 19 0.34 -0.51 -0.09
CA VAL A 19 0.22 0.90 -0.42
C VAL A 19 0.23 1.05 -1.94
N VAL A 20 -0.88 1.53 -2.49
CA VAL A 20 -1.01 1.84 -3.91
C VAL A 20 -1.25 3.34 -4.06
N VAL A 21 -0.31 4.03 -4.69
CA VAL A 21 -0.45 5.44 -5.02
C VAL A 21 -0.88 5.55 -6.48
N ASP A 22 -2.06 6.09 -6.72
CA ASP A 22 -2.45 6.52 -8.07
C ASP A 22 -1.92 7.93 -8.31
N ARG A 23 -1.00 8.03 -9.28
CA ARG A 23 -0.35 9.29 -9.64
C ARG A 23 -1.27 10.23 -10.41
N LEU A 24 -2.32 9.72 -11.06
CA LEU A 24 -3.22 10.53 -11.86
C LEU A 24 -4.17 11.32 -10.96
N THR A 25 -4.80 10.65 -10.01
CA THR A 25 -5.70 11.30 -9.04
C THR A 25 -4.99 11.80 -7.78
N ASN A 26 -3.71 11.46 -7.62
CA ASN A 26 -2.93 11.69 -6.40
C ASN A 26 -3.55 10.99 -5.16
N SER A 27 -4.35 9.94 -5.38
CA SER A 27 -4.99 9.16 -4.33
C SER A 27 -4.04 8.09 -3.80
N THR A 28 -4.07 7.85 -2.49
CA THR A 28 -3.35 6.75 -1.85
C THR A 28 -4.34 5.73 -1.29
N HIS A 29 -4.16 4.48 -1.68
CA HIS A 29 -4.97 3.34 -1.25
C HIS A 29 -4.17 2.47 -0.30
N PHE A 30 -4.79 2.13 0.84
CA PHE A 30 -4.23 1.24 1.84
C PHE A 30 -5.03 -0.06 1.88
N LEU A 31 -4.51 -1.10 1.22
CA LEU A 31 -5.16 -2.40 1.17
C LEU A 31 -4.63 -3.29 2.29
N HIS A 32 -5.50 -3.70 3.21
CA HIS A 32 -5.12 -4.61 4.29
C HIS A 32 -5.02 -6.04 3.76
N VAL A 33 -3.81 -6.60 3.79
CA VAL A 33 -3.50 -7.91 3.21
C VAL A 33 -2.85 -8.84 4.24
N ASN A 34 -2.85 -10.13 3.91
CA ASN A 34 -2.02 -11.10 4.61
C ASN A 34 -0.85 -11.50 3.69
N THR A 35 0.36 -11.62 4.23
CA THR A 35 1.55 -12.07 3.49
C THR A 35 1.39 -13.44 2.84
N THR A 36 0.43 -14.26 3.28
CA THR A 36 0.14 -15.58 2.71
C THR A 36 -0.89 -15.53 1.57
N TYR A 37 -1.41 -14.36 1.20
CA TYR A 37 -2.32 -14.25 0.05
C TYR A 37 -1.61 -14.64 -1.24
N SER A 38 -2.30 -15.40 -2.08
CA SER A 38 -1.82 -15.70 -3.43
C SER A 38 -1.76 -14.44 -4.28
N LEU A 39 -0.91 -14.45 -5.31
CA LEU A 39 -0.85 -13.35 -6.27
C LEU A 39 -2.20 -13.11 -6.95
N GLU A 40 -2.94 -14.17 -7.26
CA GLU A 40 -4.30 -14.09 -7.80
C GLU A 40 -5.23 -13.32 -6.84
N LYS A 41 -5.16 -13.62 -5.53
CA LYS A 41 -5.99 -12.91 -4.55
C LYS A 41 -5.61 -11.44 -4.43
N LEU A 42 -4.32 -11.12 -4.54
CA LEU A 42 -3.85 -9.74 -4.58
C LEU A 42 -4.31 -9.03 -5.85
N ALA A 43 -4.27 -9.70 -7.01
CA ALA A 43 -4.75 -9.14 -8.27
C ALA A 43 -6.26 -8.84 -8.23
N GLU A 44 -7.06 -9.76 -7.68
CA GLU A 44 -8.50 -9.52 -7.45
C GLU A 44 -8.75 -8.25 -6.62
N LEU A 45 -8.03 -8.12 -5.49
CA LEU A 45 -8.14 -6.95 -4.62
C LEU A 45 -7.71 -5.66 -5.32
N TYR A 46 -6.60 -5.71 -6.07
CA TYR A 46 -6.13 -4.57 -6.84
C TYR A 46 -7.16 -4.11 -7.88
N ILE A 47 -7.77 -5.06 -8.59
CA ILE A 47 -8.80 -4.74 -9.57
C ILE A 47 -10.01 -4.11 -8.88
N ALA A 48 -10.51 -4.76 -7.83
CA ALA A 48 -11.72 -4.33 -7.12
C ALA A 48 -11.58 -2.93 -6.48
N GLU A 49 -10.45 -2.67 -5.84
CA GLU A 49 -10.27 -1.48 -4.99
C GLU A 49 -9.58 -0.31 -5.74
N VAL A 50 -8.79 -0.60 -6.78
CA VAL A 50 -8.02 0.43 -7.50
C VAL A 50 -8.50 0.59 -8.94
N VAL A 51 -8.48 -0.49 -9.72
CA VAL A 51 -8.80 -0.43 -11.16
C VAL A 51 -10.26 -0.05 -11.39
N CYS A 52 -11.19 -0.56 -10.59
CA CYS A 52 -12.60 -0.19 -10.69
C CYS A 52 -12.88 1.29 -10.39
N LEU A 53 -12.01 1.95 -9.60
CA LEU A 53 -12.16 3.37 -9.25
C LEU A 53 -11.46 4.29 -10.25
N HIS A 54 -10.26 3.92 -10.70
CA HIS A 54 -9.36 4.81 -11.47
C HIS A 54 -9.15 4.38 -12.92
N GLY A 55 -9.67 3.22 -13.30
CA GLY A 55 -9.41 2.59 -14.59
C GLY A 55 -8.11 1.78 -14.62
N VAL A 56 -7.77 1.25 -15.79
CA VAL A 56 -6.58 0.42 -15.98
C VAL A 56 -5.34 1.31 -16.04
N PRO A 57 -4.32 1.10 -15.18
CA PRO A 57 -3.09 1.87 -15.23
C PRO A 57 -2.31 1.58 -16.53
N SER A 58 -1.69 2.61 -17.11
CA SER A 58 -0.77 2.44 -18.25
C SER A 58 0.58 1.85 -17.86
N SER A 59 0.96 1.94 -16.57
CA SER A 59 2.19 1.37 -16.02
C SER A 59 2.04 1.11 -14.51
N ILE A 60 2.65 0.03 -14.02
CA ILE A 60 2.75 -0.27 -12.59
C ILE A 60 4.22 -0.30 -12.21
N ILE A 61 4.58 0.46 -11.18
CA ILE A 61 5.94 0.51 -10.62
C ILE A 61 5.87 -0.08 -9.21
N SER A 62 6.70 -1.08 -8.92
CA SER A 62 6.84 -1.68 -7.60
C SER A 62 8.26 -1.55 -7.09
N ASP A 63 8.40 -1.25 -5.80
CA ASP A 63 9.70 -1.14 -5.11
C ASP A 63 10.50 -2.44 -5.09
N ARG A 64 9.84 -3.58 -5.30
CA ARG A 64 10.46 -4.91 -5.30
C ARG A 64 10.84 -5.42 -6.69
N ASP A 65 10.67 -4.62 -7.74
CA ASP A 65 11.01 -5.04 -9.10
C ASP A 65 12.50 -4.79 -9.39
N PRO A 66 13.35 -5.83 -9.43
CA PRO A 66 14.78 -5.67 -9.71
C PRO A 66 15.06 -5.18 -11.12
N SER A 67 14.10 -5.28 -12.06
CA SER A 67 14.25 -4.81 -13.44
C SER A 67 14.23 -3.28 -13.58
N ILE A 68 13.74 -2.56 -12.56
CA ILE A 68 13.66 -1.08 -12.52
C ILE A 68 14.96 -0.44 -11.99
N ALA A 69 15.93 -1.25 -11.54
CA ALA A 69 17.20 -0.78 -10.97
C ALA A 69 18.08 0.03 -11.95
N PHE A 70 17.83 -0.06 -13.27
CA PHE A 70 18.68 0.57 -14.30
C PHE A 70 18.13 1.86 -14.91
N HIS A 71 16.90 2.27 -14.59
CA HIS A 71 16.38 3.61 -14.89
C HIS A 71 15.23 3.95 -13.93
N PRO A 72 15.49 4.70 -12.83
CA PRO A 72 14.45 5.04 -11.89
C PRO A 72 13.57 6.15 -12.48
N GLN A 73 12.44 5.78 -13.08
CA GLN A 73 11.28 6.67 -13.25
C GLN A 73 10.51 6.82 -11.92
N ARG A 74 11.22 6.78 -10.77
CA ARG A 74 10.64 7.15 -9.47
C ARG A 74 10.43 8.66 -9.52
N ASN A 75 9.19 9.10 -9.56
CA ASN A 75 8.91 10.49 -9.25
C ASN A 75 9.13 10.66 -7.74
N GLY A 76 10.00 11.59 -7.33
CA GLY A 76 10.25 11.85 -5.90
C GLY A 76 8.98 12.19 -5.11
N GLN A 77 7.87 12.55 -5.79
CA GLN A 77 6.55 12.69 -5.21
C GLN A 77 5.98 11.37 -4.66
N SER A 78 5.96 10.27 -5.44
CA SER A 78 5.40 9.00 -4.93
C SER A 78 6.27 8.40 -3.84
N GLU A 79 7.60 8.56 -3.92
CA GLU A 79 8.54 8.11 -2.90
C GLU A 79 8.32 8.85 -1.56
N ARG A 80 8.13 10.18 -1.61
CA ARG A 80 7.77 10.96 -0.42
C ARG A 80 6.43 10.52 0.17
N VAL A 81 5.42 10.29 -0.67
CA VAL A 81 4.09 9.83 -0.21
C VAL A 81 4.17 8.45 0.42
N ILE A 82 4.91 7.52 -0.18
CA ILE A 82 5.12 6.18 0.37
C ILE A 82 5.84 6.30 1.72
N GLN A 83 6.95 7.03 1.80
CA GLN A 83 7.70 7.15 3.05
C GLN A 83 6.91 7.83 4.17
N VAL A 84 6.13 8.88 3.85
CA VAL A 84 5.24 9.53 4.82
C VAL A 84 4.14 8.57 5.28
N SER A 85 3.55 7.81 4.35
CA SER A 85 2.54 6.80 4.68
C SER A 85 3.11 5.70 5.58
N GLU A 86 4.32 5.22 5.29
CA GLU A 86 5.03 4.25 6.14
C GLU A 86 5.29 4.80 7.53
N ASN A 87 5.76 6.04 7.64
CA ASN A 87 6.02 6.68 8.92
C ASN A 87 4.73 6.84 9.74
N MET A 88 3.63 7.23 9.09
CA MET A 88 2.32 7.33 9.73
C MET A 88 1.79 5.95 10.15
N MET A 89 2.00 4.90 9.35
CA MET A 89 1.64 3.53 9.75
C MET A 89 2.46 3.05 10.95
N CYS A 90 3.77 3.30 10.97
CA CYS A 90 4.62 3.02 12.12
C CYS A 90 4.12 3.74 13.38
N PHE A 91 3.72 5.01 13.26
CA PHE A 91 3.09 5.74 14.35
C PHE A 91 1.78 5.09 14.81
N CYS A 92 0.90 4.68 13.88
CA CYS A 92 -0.34 3.98 14.22
C CYS A 92 -0.07 2.64 14.93
N MET A 93 0.98 1.92 14.55
CA MET A 93 1.35 0.65 15.19
C MET A 93 1.83 0.85 16.62
N ILE A 94 2.64 1.88 16.86
CA ILE A 94 3.16 2.20 18.20
C ILE A 94 2.02 2.58 19.14
N ASN A 95 1.05 3.38 18.66
CA ASN A 95 0.00 3.92 19.53
C ASN A 95 -1.23 2.99 19.67
N PHE A 96 -1.57 2.22 18.63
CA PHE A 96 -2.81 1.42 18.59
C PHE A 96 -2.58 -0.10 18.61
N GLY A 97 -1.32 -0.56 18.50
CA GLY A 97 -0.98 -1.98 18.56
C GLY A 97 -1.75 -2.81 17.53
N ILE A 98 -2.34 -3.94 17.95
CA ILE A 98 -3.10 -4.86 17.08
C ILE A 98 -4.36 -4.25 16.43
N ASN A 99 -4.81 -3.08 16.90
CA ASN A 99 -5.97 -2.37 16.35
C ASN A 99 -5.60 -1.40 15.22
N TRP A 100 -4.35 -1.44 14.74
CA TRP A 100 -3.86 -0.59 13.65
C TRP A 100 -4.80 -0.61 12.43
N GLU A 101 -5.40 -1.76 12.12
CA GLU A 101 -6.30 -1.95 10.97
C GLU A 101 -7.49 -0.97 10.96
N ARG A 102 -7.99 -0.56 12.12
CA ARG A 102 -9.10 0.40 12.21
C ARG A 102 -8.68 1.85 12.01
N HIS A 103 -7.38 2.14 12.10
CA HIS A 103 -6.85 3.50 12.12
C HIS A 103 -6.09 3.87 10.84
N VAL A 104 -5.61 2.87 10.09
CA VAL A 104 -4.95 3.08 8.78
C VAL A 104 -5.80 3.88 7.78
N PRO A 105 -7.14 3.68 7.67
CA PRO A 105 -7.96 4.49 6.77
C PRO A 105 -7.93 6.00 7.07
N LEU A 106 -7.59 6.41 8.30
CA LEU A 106 -7.47 7.83 8.66
C LEU A 106 -6.24 8.49 8.02
N ILE A 107 -5.23 7.70 7.64
CA ILE A 107 -4.01 8.17 6.97
C ILE A 107 -4.31 8.59 5.53
N ALA A 108 -5.30 7.98 4.87
CA ALA A 108 -5.64 8.28 3.47
C ALA A 108 -6.39 9.63 3.32
N LEU A 109 -6.79 10.25 4.42
CA LEU A 109 -7.57 11.49 4.47
C LEU A 109 -6.73 12.72 4.87
N ALA A 110 -5.41 12.55 5.06
CA ALA A 110 -4.48 13.59 5.53
C ALA A 110 -3.63 14.17 4.40
#